data_AF-A0A6B3EWH3-F1
#
_entry.id   AF-A0A6B3EWH3-F1
#
_cell.length_a   1.000
_cell.length_b   1.000
_cell.length_c   1.000
_cell.angle_alpha   90.00
_cell.angle_beta   90.00
_cell.angle_gamma   90.00
#
_symmetry.space_group_name_H-M   'P 1'
#
loop_
_entity.id
_entity.type
_entity.pdbx_description
1 polymer ?
#
loop_
_entity_poly.entity_id
_entity_poly.type
_entity_poly.pdbx_seq_one_letter_code
_entity_poly.pdbx_strand_id
1 'polypeptide(L)'
;VERQPRRYPLPRACTIDHEALRILQAAGVMTDHADLFEPSQGERGGYEFRNGKGELLQAIDWNRAAESGWANTNGFHQPDLEAVLEELALATPGVTLHRGWSFHG
;
A
#
# COMPACT_ATOMS: atom_id res chain seq x y z
N VAL A 1 6.64 7.26 -19.01
CA VAL A 1 8.01 6.70 -19.11
C VAL A 1 8.50 6.37 -17.71
N GLU A 2 9.36 5.35 -17.55
CA GLU A 2 9.99 4.94 -16.30
C GLU A 2 11.49 4.73 -16.56
N ARG A 3 12.34 5.32 -15.71
CA ARG A 3 13.81 5.26 -15.87
C ARG A 3 14.36 3.85 -15.66
N GLN A 4 13.82 3.10 -14.72
CA GLN A 4 14.31 1.77 -14.38
C GLN A 4 13.81 0.73 -15.41
N PRO A 5 14.70 -0.15 -15.91
CA PRO A 5 14.30 -1.17 -16.88
C PRO A 5 13.44 -2.26 -16.24
N ARG A 6 13.48 -2.42 -14.92
CA ARG A 6 12.71 -3.41 -14.14
C ARG A 6 12.27 -2.79 -12.82
N ARG A 7 11.21 -3.36 -12.23
CA ARG A 7 10.76 -2.99 -10.88
C ARG A 7 11.85 -3.28 -9.84
N TYR A 8 11.90 -2.47 -8.80
CA TYR A 8 12.75 -2.74 -7.64
C TYR A 8 12.10 -3.83 -6.80
N PRO A 9 12.80 -4.94 -6.48
CA PRO A 9 12.14 -6.13 -5.95
C PRO A 9 11.87 -6.10 -4.44
N LEU A 10 12.42 -5.12 -3.71
CA LEU A 10 12.28 -5.07 -2.25
C LEU A 10 11.27 -3.99 -1.82
N PRO A 11 10.50 -4.25 -0.75
CA PRO A 11 9.57 -3.26 -0.23
C PRO A 11 10.33 -2.06 0.36
N ARG A 12 9.80 -0.86 0.11
CA ARG A 12 10.23 0.38 0.79
C ARG A 12 9.11 0.92 1.67
N ALA A 13 7.89 0.91 1.17
CA ALA A 13 6.67 1.12 1.93
C ALA A 13 6.05 -0.21 2.34
N CYS A 14 5.55 -0.29 3.57
CA CYS A 14 4.90 -1.47 4.12
C CYS A 14 3.58 -1.16 4.84
N THR A 15 3.21 0.12 4.97
CA THR A 15 1.95 0.57 5.56
C THR A 15 1.24 1.56 4.66
N ILE A 16 -0.08 1.47 4.60
CA ILE A 16 -0.95 2.34 3.81
C ILE A 16 -2.20 2.69 4.63
N ASP A 17 -2.65 3.94 4.56
CA ASP A 17 -3.82 4.41 5.31
C ASP A 17 -5.15 4.14 4.58
N HIS A 18 -6.23 4.30 5.32
CA HIS A 18 -7.59 4.08 4.85
C HIS A 18 -8.04 5.06 3.75
N GLU A 19 -7.40 6.22 3.61
CA GLU A 19 -7.72 7.20 2.58
C GLU A 19 -7.09 6.78 1.24
N ALA A 20 -5.84 6.35 1.26
CA ALA A 20 -5.16 5.78 0.12
C ALA A 20 -5.84 4.49 -0.35
N LEU A 21 -6.28 3.61 0.56
CA LEU A 21 -7.09 2.45 0.17
C LEU A 21 -8.41 2.85 -0.51
N ARG A 22 -9.08 3.89 -0.03
CA ARG A 22 -10.30 4.41 -0.68
C ARG A 22 -10.01 4.93 -2.11
N ILE A 23 -8.85 5.53 -2.34
CA ILE A 23 -8.42 5.94 -3.69
C ILE A 23 -8.15 4.71 -4.57
N LEU A 24 -7.44 3.71 -4.06
CA LEU A 24 -7.17 2.47 -4.78
C LEU A 24 -8.46 1.68 -5.08
N GLN A 25 -9.44 1.71 -4.19
CA GLN A 25 -10.79 1.20 -4.43
C GLN A 25 -11.46 1.91 -5.61
N ALA A 26 -11.41 3.24 -5.66
CA ALA A 26 -11.96 4.01 -6.78
C ALA A 26 -11.21 3.73 -8.10
N ALA A 27 -9.93 3.36 -8.03
CA ALA A 27 -9.13 2.92 -9.18
C ALA A 27 -9.37 1.45 -9.59
N GLY A 28 -10.23 0.71 -8.88
CA GLY A 28 -10.61 -0.66 -9.20
C GLY A 28 -9.76 -1.76 -8.56
N VAL A 29 -8.68 -1.41 -7.84
CA VAL A 29 -7.75 -2.38 -7.23
C VAL A 29 -8.48 -3.35 -6.29
N MET A 30 -9.42 -2.84 -5.49
CA MET A 30 -10.08 -3.64 -4.45
C MET A 30 -11.07 -4.67 -4.98
N THR A 31 -11.36 -4.68 -6.29
CA THR A 31 -12.29 -5.64 -6.90
C THR A 31 -11.73 -7.05 -6.81
N ASP A 32 -10.44 -7.21 -7.14
CA ASP A 32 -9.78 -8.51 -7.27
C ASP A 32 -8.55 -8.66 -6.37
N HIS A 33 -8.10 -7.58 -5.71
CA HIS A 33 -6.82 -7.53 -4.99
C HIS A 33 -6.92 -6.93 -3.58
N ALA A 34 -8.09 -7.03 -2.94
CA ALA A 34 -8.26 -6.56 -1.56
C ALA A 34 -7.40 -7.35 -0.56
N ASP A 35 -7.00 -8.58 -0.89
CA ASP A 35 -6.15 -9.47 -0.12
C ASP A 35 -4.68 -9.02 -0.03
N LEU A 36 -4.26 -8.06 -0.85
CA LEU A 36 -2.94 -7.42 -0.74
C LEU A 36 -2.78 -6.57 0.53
N PHE A 37 -3.89 -6.25 1.21
CA PHE A 37 -3.91 -5.34 2.33
C PHE A 37 -4.33 -6.06 3.61
N GLU A 38 -3.43 -6.10 4.57
CA GLU A 38 -3.65 -6.71 5.87
C GLU A 38 -4.02 -5.63 6.89
N PRO A 39 -5.25 -5.62 7.45
CA PRO A 39 -5.64 -4.67 8.49
C PRO A 39 -4.67 -4.69 9.67
N SER A 40 -4.10 -3.52 10.01
CA SER A 40 -3.30 -3.40 11.23
C SER A 40 -4.22 -3.46 12.45
N GLN A 41 -4.31 -4.63 13.07
CA GLN A 41 -5.09 -4.86 14.28
C GLN A 41 -4.24 -5.55 15.35
N GLY A 42 -4.62 -5.38 16.61
CA GLY A 42 -3.98 -6.11 17.71
C GLY A 42 -4.63 -5.81 19.05
N GLU A 43 -4.35 -6.62 20.07
CA GLU A 43 -5.00 -6.52 21.39
C GLU A 43 -4.93 -5.12 22.02
N ARG A 44 -3.87 -4.36 21.71
CA ARG A 44 -3.61 -3.02 22.27
C ARG A 44 -3.74 -1.90 21.26
N GLY A 45 -4.24 -2.16 20.06
CA GLY A 45 -4.53 -1.12 19.09
C GLY A 45 -3.78 -1.15 17.76
N GLY A 46 -3.05 -2.21 17.42
CA GLY A 46 -2.42 -2.32 16.11
C GLY A 46 -1.16 -1.45 15.88
N TYR A 47 -0.78 -0.57 16.81
CA TYR A 47 0.53 0.10 16.81
C TYR A 47 1.08 0.32 18.23
N GLU A 48 2.33 -0.09 18.46
CA GLU A 48 2.98 -0.04 19.77
C GLU A 48 4.39 0.55 19.69
N PHE A 49 4.68 1.45 20.62
CA PHE A 49 6.04 1.87 20.93
C PHE A 49 6.56 1.02 22.08
N ARG A 50 7.65 0.29 21.83
CA ARG A 50 8.36 -0.50 22.84
C ARG A 50 9.80 -0.01 22.96
N ASN A 51 10.37 -0.10 24.16
CA ASN A 51 11.78 0.19 24.36
C ASN A 51 12.67 -0.93 23.80
N GLY A 52 14.00 -0.76 23.86
CA GLY A 52 14.96 -1.76 23.37
C GLY A 52 14.93 -3.12 24.10
N LYS A 53 14.25 -3.21 25.24
CA LYS A 53 14.00 -4.47 25.97
C LYS A 53 12.64 -5.09 25.61
N GLY A 54 11.88 -4.46 24.71
CA GLY A 54 10.53 -4.89 24.32
C GLY A 54 9.42 -4.46 25.28
N GLU A 55 9.70 -3.66 26.30
CA GLU A 55 8.69 -3.20 27.25
C GLU A 55 7.82 -2.11 26.60
N LEU A 56 6.50 -2.21 26.76
CA LEU A 56 5.55 -1.27 26.19
C LEU A 56 5.71 0.11 26.85
N LEU A 57 5.92 1.13 26.01
CA LEU A 57 5.96 2.53 26.41
C LEU A 57 4.61 3.21 26.13
N GLN A 58 4.05 2.95 24.95
CA GLN A 58 2.79 3.52 24.51
C GLN A 58 2.13 2.62 23.46
N ALA A 59 0.81 2.54 23.48
CA ALA A 59 0.02 1.94 22.40
C ALA A 59 -0.89 3.01 21.81
N ILE A 60 -1.11 2.95 20.49
CA ILE A 60 -2.08 3.78 19.79
C ILE A 60 -3.17 2.86 19.30
N ASP A 61 -4.44 3.19 19.58
CA ASP A 61 -5.59 2.41 19.15
C ASP A 61 -6.04 2.75 17.73
N TRP A 62 -5.59 1.91 16.78
CA TRP A 62 -5.98 1.89 15.38
C TRP A 62 -7.03 0.83 15.05
N ASN A 63 -7.51 0.06 16.04
CA ASN A 63 -8.56 -0.94 15.82
C ASN A 63 -9.91 -0.31 15.49
N ARG A 64 -10.09 1.01 15.72
CA ARG A 64 -11.33 1.72 15.38
C ARG A 64 -11.62 1.62 13.87
N ALA A 65 -12.89 1.53 13.49
CA ALA A 65 -13.27 1.66 12.10
C ALA A 65 -12.94 3.07 11.59
N ALA A 66 -12.39 3.18 10.39
CA ALA A 66 -12.21 4.47 9.73
C ALA A 66 -13.47 4.87 8.95
N GLU A 67 -13.63 6.16 8.66
CA GLU A 67 -14.80 6.70 7.95
C GLU A 67 -14.93 6.18 6.52
N SER A 68 -13.85 5.65 5.93
CA SER A 68 -13.87 5.01 4.61
C SER A 68 -14.38 3.57 4.62
N GLY A 69 -14.64 2.98 5.79
CA GLY A 69 -15.01 1.57 5.95
C GLY A 69 -13.83 0.59 5.97
N TRP A 70 -12.61 1.06 5.68
CA TRP A 70 -11.37 0.30 5.82
C TRP A 70 -10.79 0.44 7.24
N ALA A 71 -9.84 -0.43 7.62
CA ALA A 71 -9.04 -0.22 8.83
C ALA A 71 -8.16 1.04 8.67
N ASN A 72 -7.88 1.76 9.77
CA ASN A 72 -7.12 3.04 9.73
C ASN A 72 -5.81 2.89 8.96
N THR A 73 -5.09 1.80 9.21
CA THR A 73 -3.90 1.43 8.46
C THR A 73 -3.88 -0.04 8.15
N ASN A 74 -3.16 -0.39 7.10
CA ASN A 74 -3.02 -1.75 6.62
C ASN A 74 -1.55 -2.00 6.26
N GLY A 75 -1.07 -3.20 6.55
CA GLY A 75 0.17 -3.72 6.01
C GLY A 75 -0.01 -4.08 4.54
N PHE A 76 1.04 -3.92 3.74
CA PHE A 76 1.06 -4.38 2.34
C PHE A 76 2.48 -4.63 1.86
N HIS A 77 2.63 -5.38 0.77
CA HIS A 77 3.89 -5.58 0.08
C HIS A 77 3.96 -4.67 -1.16
N GLN A 78 4.72 -3.57 -1.09
CA GLN A 78 4.80 -2.57 -2.17
C GLN A 78 5.07 -3.15 -3.56
N PRO A 79 6.02 -4.09 -3.77
CA PRO A 79 6.25 -4.66 -5.09
C PRO A 79 5.01 -5.34 -5.71
N ASP A 80 4.15 -5.95 -4.89
CA ASP A 80 2.94 -6.62 -5.36
C ASP A 80 1.87 -5.61 -5.75
N LEU A 81 1.69 -4.55 -4.94
CA LEU A 81 0.79 -3.45 -5.29
C LEU A 81 1.24 -2.74 -6.59
N GLU A 82 2.55 -2.47 -6.74
CA GLU A 82 3.09 -1.89 -7.97
C GLU A 82 2.84 -2.79 -9.19
N ALA A 83 2.86 -4.11 -9.01
CA ALA A 83 2.57 -5.04 -10.08
C ALA A 83 1.11 -4.94 -10.54
N VAL A 84 0.16 -4.95 -9.60
CA VAL A 84 -1.26 -4.79 -9.91
C VAL A 84 -1.56 -3.43 -10.56
N LEU A 85 -0.99 -2.35 -10.04
CA LEU A 85 -1.17 -1.02 -10.62
C LEU A 85 -0.65 -0.92 -12.06
N GLU A 86 0.47 -1.60 -12.36
CA GLU A 86 0.99 -1.68 -13.72
C GLU A 86 0.09 -2.49 -14.64
N GLU A 87 -0.46 -3.62 -14.18
CA GLU A 87 -1.41 -4.42 -14.94
C GLU A 87 -2.67 -3.62 -15.27
N LEU A 88 -3.24 -2.91 -14.29
CA LEU A 88 -4.39 -2.01 -14.50
C LEU A 88 -4.06 -0.88 -15.49
N ALA A 89 -2.88 -0.28 -15.38
CA ALA A 89 -2.44 0.76 -16.30
C ALA A 89 -2.30 0.22 -17.73
N LEU A 90 -1.70 -0.96 -17.92
CA LEU A 90 -1.54 -1.59 -19.23
C LEU A 90 -2.89 -2.04 -19.84
N ALA A 91 -3.87 -2.39 -19.01
CA ALA A 91 -5.23 -2.69 -19.46
C ALA A 91 -6.04 -1.43 -19.84
N THR A 92 -5.59 -0.23 -19.44
CA THR A 92 -6.31 1.02 -19.70
C THR A 92 -6.09 1.51 -21.15
N PRO A 93 -7.15 1.70 -21.96
CA PRO A 93 -7.00 2.18 -23.33
C PRO A 93 -6.25 3.50 -23.45
N GLY A 94 -5.31 3.58 -24.39
CA GLY A 94 -4.51 4.78 -24.63
C GLY A 94 -3.29 4.93 -23.70
N VAL A 95 -3.07 4.02 -22.76
CA VAL A 95 -1.85 3.98 -21.95
C VAL A 95 -0.77 3.16 -22.63
N THR A 96 0.48 3.62 -22.57
CA THR A 96 1.65 2.87 -23.03
C THR A 96 2.79 3.06 -22.03
N LEU A 97 3.35 1.96 -21.54
CA LEU A 97 4.47 1.97 -20.60
C LEU A 97 5.81 1.79 -21.33
N HIS A 98 6.70 2.77 -21.16
CA HIS A 98 8.08 2.71 -21.65
C HIS A 98 9.06 2.66 -20.49
N ARG A 99 9.69 1.49 -20.26
CA ARG A 99 10.69 1.24 -19.19
C ARG A 99 12.13 1.41 -19.70
N GLY A 100 13.02 1.93 -18.87
CA GLY A 100 14.37 2.32 -19.27
C GLY A 100 14.46 3.69 -19.95
N TRP A 101 13.38 4.50 -19.89
CA TRP A 101 13.28 5.79 -20.55
C TRP A 101 13.26 6.93 -19.55
N SER A 102 14.03 7.98 -19.83
CA SER A 102 14.00 9.25 -19.10
C SER A 102 13.58 10.36 -20.05
N PHE A 103 12.72 11.25 -19.59
CA PHE A 103 12.38 12.47 -20.31
C PHE A 103 13.50 13.50 -20.14
N HIS A 104 13.96 14.07 -21.25
CA HIS A 104 14.87 15.21 -21.27
C HIS A 104 14.15 16.31 -22.07
N GLY A 105 13.92 17.45 -21.41
CA GLY A 105 13.23 18.60 -21.99
C GLY A 105 14.07 19.37 -23.00
#